data_AF-A0A8T4FRR9-F1
#
_entry.id   AF-A0A8T4FRR9-F1
#
_cell.length_a   1.000
_cell.length_b   1.000
_cell.length_c   1.000
_cell.angle_alpha   90.00
_cell.angle_beta   90.00
_cell.angle_gamma   90.00
#
_symmetry.space_group_name_H-M   'P 1'
#
loop_
_entity.id
_entity.type
_entity.pdbx_description
1 polymer ?
#
loop_
_entity_poly.entity_id
_entity_poly.type
_entity_poly.pdbx_seq_one_letter_code
_entity_poly.pdbx_strand_id
1 'polypeptide(L)'
;MAKYAFFLGCIAPLRYPGIEKSTREVCKALGIELVDLTDASCCPAPGVIRAFNKKTWLAAAARNLALAEKAGLPIVTICNGCYGSLFDAAHELKENPELLADVNKILAEIGMEYKGTTVVRHFAEVLYNDIGCDAIKAKITNPLEYKVAAFYGCHFLKPSAIKELDDPENPHILDDLIEA
;
A
#
# COMPACT_ATOMS: atom_id res chain seq x y z
N MET A 1 2.50 -14.31 -13.20
CA MET A 1 2.47 -12.83 -13.25
C MET A 1 1.96 -12.33 -11.92
N ALA A 2 2.63 -11.37 -11.31
CA ALA A 2 2.18 -10.80 -10.04
C ALA A 2 0.89 -9.99 -10.27
N LYS A 3 -0.10 -10.17 -9.40
CA LYS A 3 -1.44 -9.58 -9.53
C LYS A 3 -1.84 -8.96 -8.20
N TYR A 4 -2.22 -7.68 -8.23
CA TYR A 4 -2.50 -6.90 -7.03
C TYR A 4 -3.81 -6.11 -7.17
N ALA A 5 -4.54 -5.98 -6.06
CA ALA A 5 -5.59 -4.98 -5.92
C ALA A 5 -4.94 -3.59 -5.74
N PHE A 6 -5.14 -2.69 -6.70
CA PHE A 6 -4.49 -1.39 -6.70
C PHE A 6 -5.28 -0.37 -5.87
N PHE A 7 -4.76 -0.03 -4.70
CA PHE A 7 -5.35 0.97 -3.82
C PHE A 7 -4.81 2.38 -4.15
N LEU A 8 -5.63 3.15 -4.86
CA LEU A 8 -5.28 4.48 -5.38
C LEU A 8 -5.19 5.57 -4.29
N GLY A 9 -5.92 5.41 -3.19
CA GLY A 9 -6.12 6.48 -2.21
C GLY A 9 -6.91 7.65 -2.80
N CYS A 10 -6.56 8.88 -2.42
CA CYS A 10 -7.33 10.07 -2.83
C CYS A 10 -6.53 11.03 -3.71
N ILE A 11 -5.27 11.32 -3.33
CA ILE A 11 -4.49 12.40 -3.96
C ILE A 11 -4.02 12.02 -5.37
N ALA A 12 -3.52 10.80 -5.58
CA ALA A 12 -3.09 10.33 -6.89
C ALA A 12 -4.24 10.39 -7.92
N PRO A 13 -5.41 9.77 -7.70
CA PRO A 13 -6.47 9.78 -8.72
C PRO A 13 -7.12 11.16 -8.90
N LEU A 14 -7.23 11.98 -7.85
CA LEU A 14 -8.03 13.23 -7.89
C LEU A 14 -7.22 14.52 -8.09
N ARG A 15 -5.90 14.50 -7.91
CA ARG A 15 -5.04 15.70 -7.99
C ARG A 15 -3.81 15.49 -8.84
N TYR A 16 -3.17 14.33 -8.74
CA TYR A 16 -1.97 14.01 -9.53
C TYR A 16 -2.16 12.75 -10.38
N PRO A 17 -3.14 12.73 -11.31
CA PRO A 17 -3.49 11.52 -12.08
C PRO A 17 -2.33 11.02 -12.97
N GLY A 18 -1.34 11.87 -13.25
CA GLY A 18 -0.11 11.46 -13.92
C GLY A 18 0.68 10.40 -13.15
N ILE A 19 0.62 10.40 -11.81
CA ILE A 19 1.27 9.39 -10.98
C ILE A 19 0.57 8.02 -11.15
N GLU A 20 -0.77 8.01 -11.14
CA GLU A 20 -1.53 6.79 -11.40
C GLU A 20 -1.20 6.24 -12.79
N LYS A 21 -1.27 7.09 -13.82
CA LYS A 21 -0.94 6.68 -15.20
C LYS A 21 0.47 6.10 -15.29
N SER A 22 1.47 6.79 -14.72
CA SER A 22 2.86 6.32 -14.71
C SER A 22 2.99 4.95 -14.05
N THR A 23 2.35 4.76 -12.89
CA THR A 23 2.36 3.49 -12.17
C THR A 23 1.80 2.35 -13.02
N ARG A 24 0.66 2.57 -13.70
CA ARG A 24 0.04 1.55 -14.56
C ARG A 24 0.93 1.18 -15.75
N GLU A 25 1.57 2.16 -16.40
CA GLU A 25 2.48 1.89 -17.52
C GLU A 25 3.75 1.15 -17.07
N VAL A 26 4.33 1.51 -15.92
CA VAL A 26 5.47 0.80 -15.32
C VAL A 26 5.09 -0.64 -14.99
N CYS A 27 3.96 -0.88 -14.32
CA CYS A 27 3.47 -2.22 -14.02
C CYS A 27 3.27 -3.06 -15.30
N LYS A 28 2.68 -2.47 -16.35
CA LYS A 28 2.50 -3.14 -17.63
C LYS A 28 3.84 -3.54 -18.25
N ALA A 29 4.84 -2.66 -18.23
CA ALA A 29 6.18 -2.95 -18.76
C ALA A 29 6.91 -4.05 -17.99
N LEU A 30 6.64 -4.17 -16.68
CA LEU A 30 7.20 -5.16 -15.77
C LEU A 30 6.36 -6.45 -15.64
N GLY A 31 5.22 -6.55 -16.34
CA GLY A 31 4.35 -7.72 -16.29
C GLY A 31 3.58 -7.90 -14.97
N ILE A 32 3.29 -6.80 -14.28
CA ILE A 32 2.44 -6.75 -13.08
C ILE A 32 1.02 -6.37 -13.49
N GLU A 33 0.05 -7.17 -13.09
CA GLU A 33 -1.38 -6.90 -13.31
C GLU A 33 -1.95 -6.10 -12.11
N LEU A 34 -2.46 -4.90 -12.40
CA LEU A 34 -3.17 -4.08 -11.42
C LEU A 34 -4.67 -4.20 -11.63
N VAL A 35 -5.38 -4.68 -10.62
CA VAL A 35 -6.84 -4.79 -10.58
C VAL A 35 -7.40 -3.62 -9.80
N ASP A 36 -8.36 -2.90 -10.39
CA ASP A 36 -9.01 -1.79 -9.69
C ASP A 36 -9.84 -2.30 -8.53
N LEU A 37 -9.60 -1.74 -7.34
CA LEU A 37 -10.39 -2.04 -6.17
C LEU A 37 -11.65 -1.16 -6.16
N THR A 38 -12.68 -1.58 -6.88
CA THR A 38 -13.97 -0.87 -6.95
C THR A 38 -14.53 -0.65 -5.55
N ASP A 39 -15.19 0.49 -5.36
CA ASP A 39 -15.75 0.95 -4.08
C ASP A 39 -14.73 1.26 -2.98
N ALA A 40 -13.41 1.15 -3.23
CA ALA A 40 -12.40 1.62 -2.29
C ALA A 40 -12.61 3.12 -1.98
N SER A 41 -12.52 3.47 -0.70
CA SER A 41 -12.66 4.85 -0.24
C SER A 41 -11.32 5.39 0.27
N CYS A 42 -11.35 6.43 1.11
CA CYS A 42 -10.13 6.87 1.81
C CYS A 42 -9.58 5.72 2.68
N CYS A 43 -8.26 5.64 2.83
CA CYS A 43 -7.58 4.57 3.57
C CYS A 43 -8.00 4.34 5.04
N PRO A 44 -8.60 5.27 5.80
CA PRO A 44 -8.60 6.74 5.75
C PRO A 44 -7.33 7.37 6.33
N ALA A 45 -7.08 8.66 6.04
CA ALA A 45 -5.85 9.34 6.42
C ALA A 45 -5.61 9.30 7.95
N PRO A 46 -4.55 8.61 8.43
CA PRO A 46 -4.37 8.33 9.85
C PRO A 46 -4.06 9.61 10.64
N GLY A 47 -3.44 10.61 10.02
CA GLY A 47 -3.16 11.90 10.68
C GLY A 47 -4.40 12.64 11.17
N VAL A 48 -5.57 12.38 10.57
CA VAL A 48 -6.84 13.00 10.99
C VAL A 48 -7.73 11.96 11.65
N ILE A 49 -8.11 10.90 10.92
CA ILE A 49 -9.17 10.01 11.39
C ILE A 49 -8.71 9.15 12.56
N ARG A 50 -7.48 8.61 12.54
CA ARG A 50 -6.96 7.83 13.68
C ARG A 50 -6.76 8.72 14.91
N ALA A 51 -6.31 9.96 14.71
CA ALA A 51 -6.14 10.95 15.78
C ALA A 51 -7.48 11.36 16.41
N PHE A 52 -8.55 11.45 15.62
CA PHE A 52 -9.89 11.80 16.11
C PHE A 52 -10.59 10.61 16.76
N ASN A 53 -10.59 9.46 16.08
CA ASN A 53 -11.23 8.25 16.57
C ASN A 53 -10.60 6.99 15.95
N LYS A 54 -9.89 6.23 16.79
CA LYS A 54 -9.21 5.00 16.39
C LYS A 54 -10.20 3.92 15.86
N LYS A 55 -11.38 3.79 16.46
CA LYS A 55 -12.39 2.81 16.04
C LYS A 55 -12.96 3.12 14.66
N THR A 56 -13.22 4.39 14.36
CA THR A 56 -13.63 4.84 13.01
C THR A 56 -12.54 4.58 11.97
N TRP A 57 -11.28 4.88 12.30
CA TRP A 57 -10.14 4.60 11.42
C TRP A 57 -10.04 3.10 11.10
N LEU A 58 -10.08 2.23 12.13
CA LEU A 58 -10.02 0.78 11.96
C LEU A 58 -11.19 0.24 11.14
N ALA A 59 -12.43 0.65 11.43
CA ALA A 59 -13.59 0.16 10.69
C ALA A 59 -13.55 0.54 9.21
N ALA A 60 -13.18 1.79 8.91
CA ALA A 60 -13.05 2.25 7.53
C ALA A 60 -11.88 1.59 6.79
N ALA A 61 -10.73 1.39 7.46
CA ALA A 61 -9.60 0.65 6.90
C ALA A 61 -9.97 -0.82 6.65
N ALA A 62 -10.60 -1.49 7.61
CA ALA A 62 -11.06 -2.87 7.50
C ALA A 62 -12.05 -3.08 6.36
N ARG A 63 -12.94 -2.11 6.11
CA ARG A 63 -13.82 -2.13 4.92
C ARG A 63 -13.00 -2.25 3.64
N ASN A 64 -11.95 -1.43 3.47
CA ASN A 64 -11.10 -1.49 2.29
C ASN A 64 -10.30 -2.80 2.22
N LEU A 65 -9.81 -3.30 3.36
CA LEU A 65 -9.12 -4.59 3.44
C LEU A 65 -10.03 -5.75 3.04
N ALA A 66 -11.28 -5.76 3.48
CA ALA A 66 -12.30 -6.75 3.13
C ALA A 66 -12.65 -6.75 1.64
N LEU A 67 -12.62 -5.59 0.96
CA LEU A 67 -12.80 -5.54 -0.50
C LEU A 67 -11.70 -6.34 -1.23
N ALA A 68 -10.44 -6.17 -0.81
CA ALA A 68 -9.32 -6.89 -1.40
C ALA A 68 -9.34 -8.38 -1.03
N GLU A 69 -9.74 -8.69 0.20
CA GLU A 69 -9.94 -10.08 0.67
C GLU A 69 -10.98 -10.81 -0.18
N LYS A 70 -12.11 -10.14 -0.46
CA LYS A 70 -13.17 -10.67 -1.34
C LYS A 70 -12.67 -10.88 -2.77
N ALA A 71 -11.77 -10.02 -3.25
CA ALA A 71 -11.13 -10.20 -4.55
C ALA A 71 -10.06 -11.31 -4.56
N GLY A 72 -9.65 -11.81 -3.38
CA GLY A 72 -8.58 -12.80 -3.24
C GLY A 72 -7.21 -12.28 -3.64
N LEU A 73 -6.98 -10.96 -3.55
CA LEU A 73 -5.75 -10.31 -4.01
C LEU A 73 -5.07 -9.51 -2.88
N PRO A 74 -3.73 -9.53 -2.82
CA PRO A 74 -2.99 -8.59 -1.99
C PRO A 74 -3.20 -7.15 -2.48
N ILE A 75 -3.22 -6.19 -1.56
CA ILE A 75 -3.24 -4.77 -1.90
C ILE A 75 -1.83 -4.30 -2.26
N VAL A 76 -1.72 -3.49 -3.30
CA VAL A 76 -0.55 -2.63 -3.54
C VAL A 76 -0.97 -1.17 -3.55
N THR A 77 -0.15 -0.29 -2.96
CA THR A 77 -0.36 1.15 -3.01
C THR A 77 0.95 1.91 -3.22
N ILE A 78 0.87 3.06 -3.88
CA ILE A 78 1.98 3.97 -4.18
C ILE A 78 2.13 5.11 -3.16
N CYS A 79 1.40 5.04 -2.05
CA CYS A 79 1.30 6.11 -1.08
C CYS A 79 1.66 5.63 0.32
N ASN A 80 2.70 6.22 0.92
CA ASN A 80 3.12 5.93 2.30
C ASN A 80 1.99 6.08 3.33
N GLY A 81 1.13 7.10 3.17
CA GLY A 81 0.00 7.32 4.06
C GLY A 81 -1.05 6.21 3.98
N CYS A 82 -1.38 5.76 2.76
CA CYS A 82 -2.31 4.65 2.54
C CYS A 82 -1.71 3.32 2.98
N TYR A 83 -0.43 3.11 2.67
CA TYR A 83 0.33 1.94 3.11
C TYR A 83 0.34 1.84 4.63
N GLY A 84 0.82 2.86 5.34
CA GLY A 84 0.82 2.88 6.80
C GLY A 84 -0.58 2.69 7.40
N SER A 85 -1.61 3.32 6.84
CA SER A 85 -2.98 3.16 7.34
C SER A 85 -3.50 1.73 7.20
N LEU A 86 -3.41 1.15 6.00
CA LEU A 86 -3.98 -0.17 5.72
C LEU A 86 -3.11 -1.28 6.32
N PHE A 87 -1.78 -1.15 6.28
CA PHE A 87 -0.83 -2.07 6.87
C PHE A 87 -1.01 -2.13 8.39
N ASP A 88 -0.98 -0.97 9.07
CA ASP A 88 -1.11 -0.92 10.53
C ASP A 88 -2.49 -1.47 10.96
N ALA A 89 -3.56 -1.16 10.23
CA ALA A 89 -4.89 -1.70 10.52
C ALA A 89 -4.96 -3.22 10.33
N ALA A 90 -4.40 -3.75 9.22
CA ALA A 90 -4.35 -5.18 8.98
C ALA A 90 -3.55 -5.91 10.08
N HIS A 91 -2.39 -5.36 10.47
CA HIS A 91 -1.57 -5.90 11.56
C HIS A 91 -2.32 -5.86 12.89
N GLU A 92 -2.90 -4.72 13.28
CA GLU A 92 -3.59 -4.57 14.56
C GLU A 92 -4.80 -5.50 14.69
N LEU A 93 -5.57 -5.66 13.60
CA LEU A 93 -6.74 -6.54 13.57
C LEU A 93 -6.37 -8.02 13.58
N LYS A 94 -5.23 -8.38 12.97
CA LYS A 94 -4.71 -9.75 12.99
C LYS A 94 -4.24 -10.17 14.38
N GLU A 95 -3.54 -9.27 15.08
CA GLU A 95 -2.98 -9.54 16.41
C GLU A 95 -4.02 -9.42 17.55
N ASN A 96 -5.17 -8.80 17.29
CA ASN A 96 -6.22 -8.60 18.30
C ASN A 96 -7.60 -9.13 17.83
N PRO A 97 -7.92 -10.40 18.12
CA PRO A 97 -9.19 -11.02 17.75
C PRO A 97 -10.43 -10.33 18.33
N GLU A 98 -10.33 -9.77 19.54
CA GLU A 98 -11.45 -9.04 20.17
C GLU A 98 -11.76 -7.75 19.41
N LEU A 99 -10.71 -7.01 19.04
CA LEU A 99 -10.82 -5.80 18.23
C LEU A 99 -11.36 -6.11 16.84
N LEU A 100 -10.91 -7.21 16.22
CA LEU A 100 -11.45 -7.69 14.94
C LEU A 100 -12.94 -8.00 15.05
N ALA A 101 -13.37 -8.70 16.10
CA ALA A 101 -14.78 -9.00 16.34
C ALA A 101 -15.61 -7.70 16.49
N ASP A 102 -15.09 -6.71 17.20
CA ASP A 102 -15.75 -5.41 17.37
C ASP A 102 -15.84 -4.59 16.07
N VAL A 103 -14.82 -4.64 15.22
CA VAL A 103 -14.86 -4.04 13.89
C VAL A 103 -15.85 -4.78 12.98
N ASN A 104 -15.89 -6.10 13.04
CA ASN A 104 -16.83 -6.90 12.25
C ASN A 104 -18.29 -6.68 12.65
N LYS A 105 -18.59 -6.31 13.90
CA LYS A 105 -19.95 -5.84 14.27
C LYS A 105 -20.39 -4.63 13.44
N ILE A 106 -19.48 -3.69 13.18
CA ILE A 106 -19.75 -2.49 12.35
C ILE A 106 -19.87 -2.89 10.88
N LEU A 107 -18.95 -3.71 10.37
CA LEU A 107 -18.98 -4.14 8.98
C LEU A 107 -20.25 -4.95 8.65
N ALA A 108 -20.77 -5.72 9.61
CA ALA A 108 -22.00 -6.48 9.45
C ALA A 108 -23.22 -5.60 9.14
N GLU A 109 -23.26 -4.36 9.65
CA GLU A 109 -24.34 -3.40 9.34
C GLU A 109 -24.40 -3.04 7.85
N ILE A 110 -23.30 -3.21 7.11
CA ILE A 110 -23.21 -2.99 5.67
C ILE A 110 -23.02 -4.30 4.87
N GLY A 111 -23.26 -5.46 5.51
CA GLY A 111 -23.15 -6.78 4.86
C GLY A 111 -21.72 -7.17 4.50
N MET A 112 -20.72 -6.68 5.25
CA MET A 112 -19.31 -7.00 5.06
C MET A 112 -18.72 -7.69 6.29
N GLU A 113 -17.64 -8.42 6.08
CA GLU A 113 -16.84 -9.07 7.12
C GLU A 113 -15.38 -9.02 6.67
N TYR A 114 -14.46 -8.80 7.60
CA TYR A 114 -13.02 -8.93 7.38
C TYR A 114 -12.47 -10.10 8.18
N LYS A 115 -11.71 -10.98 7.53
CA LYS A 115 -11.15 -12.21 8.13
C LYS A 115 -9.68 -12.10 8.52
N GLY A 116 -9.05 -10.94 8.29
CA GLY A 116 -7.66 -10.70 8.69
C GLY A 116 -6.61 -11.30 7.75
N THR A 117 -6.96 -11.62 6.50
CA THR A 117 -6.05 -12.31 5.57
C THR A 117 -5.40 -11.41 4.51
N THR A 118 -5.91 -10.19 4.33
CA THR A 118 -5.37 -9.23 3.35
C THR A 118 -3.94 -8.83 3.66
N VAL A 119 -3.04 -9.05 2.70
CA VAL A 119 -1.67 -8.54 2.71
C VAL A 119 -1.63 -7.16 2.05
N VAL A 120 -0.97 -6.20 2.67
CA VAL A 120 -0.80 -4.83 2.15
C VAL A 120 0.67 -4.61 1.84
N ARG A 121 0.98 -4.25 0.59
CA ARG A 121 2.35 -4.03 0.09
C ARG A 121 2.55 -2.59 -0.35
N HIS A 122 3.76 -2.07 -0.20
CA HIS A 122 4.13 -0.79 -0.80
C HIS A 122 4.69 -1.01 -2.22
N PHE A 123 4.38 -0.11 -3.16
CA PHE A 123 4.83 -0.28 -4.54
C PHE A 123 6.35 -0.35 -4.69
N ALA A 124 7.10 0.49 -3.97
CA ALA A 124 8.57 0.44 -4.00
C ALA A 124 9.12 -0.88 -3.44
N GLU A 125 8.49 -1.41 -2.39
CA GLU A 125 8.85 -2.72 -1.84
C GLU A 125 8.60 -3.84 -2.85
N VAL A 126 7.48 -3.81 -3.57
CA VAL A 126 7.19 -4.79 -4.64
C VAL A 126 8.22 -4.68 -5.77
N LEU A 127 8.56 -3.47 -6.20
CA LEU A 127 9.59 -3.27 -7.21
C LEU A 127 10.96 -3.80 -6.77
N TYR A 128 11.33 -3.60 -5.51
CA TYR A 128 12.62 -4.01 -5.00
C TYR A 128 12.69 -5.52 -4.73
N ASN A 129 11.77 -6.06 -3.94
CA ASN A 129 11.81 -7.44 -3.45
C ASN A 129 11.29 -8.46 -4.47
N ASP A 130 10.22 -8.12 -5.21
CA ASP A 130 9.53 -9.09 -6.05
C ASP A 130 9.99 -9.02 -7.52
N ILE A 131 10.40 -7.83 -7.98
CA ILE A 131 10.84 -7.58 -9.37
C ILE A 131 12.37 -7.51 -9.46
N GLY A 132 13.01 -6.75 -8.57
CA GLY A 132 14.46 -6.57 -8.52
C GLY A 132 15.00 -5.48 -9.46
N CYS A 133 16.07 -4.81 -9.02
CA CYS A 133 16.68 -3.71 -9.77
C CYS A 133 17.20 -4.13 -11.16
N ASP A 134 17.67 -5.36 -11.33
CA ASP A 134 18.16 -5.85 -12.64
C ASP A 134 17.04 -5.94 -13.69
N ALA A 135 15.84 -6.35 -13.28
CA ALA A 135 14.69 -6.37 -14.18
C ALA A 135 14.22 -4.96 -14.56
N ILE A 136 14.37 -3.98 -13.65
CA ILE A 136 14.09 -2.57 -13.92
C ILE A 136 15.12 -2.02 -14.91
N LYS A 137 16.42 -2.21 -14.65
CA LYS A 137 17.54 -1.87 -15.54
C LYS A 137 17.31 -2.35 -16.97
N ALA A 138 16.89 -3.62 -17.11
CA ALA A 138 16.64 -4.23 -18.42
C ALA A 138 15.49 -3.60 -19.22
N LYS A 139 14.63 -2.79 -18.59
CA LYS A 139 13.49 -2.09 -19.22
C LYS A 139 13.76 -0.61 -19.50
N ILE A 140 14.91 -0.07 -19.10
CA ILE A 140 15.25 1.34 -19.29
C ILE A 140 15.49 1.60 -20.77
N THR A 141 14.72 2.54 -21.34
CA THR A 141 14.85 2.98 -22.73
C THR A 141 15.45 4.37 -22.86
N ASN A 142 15.36 5.19 -21.81
CA ASN A 142 15.92 6.53 -21.75
C ASN A 142 16.56 6.75 -20.37
N PRO A 143 17.87 6.50 -20.23
CA PRO A 143 18.59 6.74 -18.98
C PRO A 143 18.50 8.20 -18.56
N LEU A 144 18.39 8.44 -17.26
CA LEU A 144 18.26 9.78 -16.68
C LEU A 144 19.52 10.13 -15.87
N GLU A 145 20.34 11.04 -16.39
CA GLU A 145 21.59 11.48 -15.73
C GLU A 145 21.34 12.65 -14.76
N TYR A 146 20.38 12.49 -13.84
CA TYR A 146 20.05 13.50 -12.83
C TYR A 146 20.56 13.10 -11.45
N LYS A 147 20.93 14.11 -10.65
CA LYS A 147 21.14 13.92 -9.21
C LYS A 147 19.77 13.94 -8.54
N VAL A 148 19.38 12.81 -7.97
CA VAL A 148 18.10 12.64 -7.27
C VAL A 148 18.40 12.43 -5.79
N ALA A 149 17.67 13.13 -4.92
CA ALA A 149 17.70 12.90 -3.49
C ALA A 149 16.45 12.08 -3.12
N ALA A 150 16.64 10.83 -2.68
CA ALA A 150 15.54 9.98 -2.30
C ALA A 150 14.84 10.53 -1.04
N PHE A 151 13.52 10.65 -1.10
CA PHE A 151 12.69 10.94 0.07
C PHE A 151 11.81 9.74 0.41
N TYR A 152 12.28 8.92 1.35
CA TYR A 152 11.58 7.70 1.80
C TYR A 152 10.24 7.97 2.46
N GLY A 153 10.13 9.09 3.17
CA GLY A 153 8.99 9.39 4.04
C GLY A 153 8.89 8.45 5.24
N CYS A 154 8.11 8.86 6.24
CA CYS A 154 8.12 8.17 7.54
C CYS A 154 7.35 6.84 7.51
N HIS A 155 6.17 6.82 6.89
CA HIS A 155 5.25 5.68 6.96
C HIS A 155 5.59 4.55 5.97
N PHE A 156 6.66 4.68 5.18
CA PHE A 156 7.15 3.60 4.34
C PHE A 156 7.89 2.55 5.18
N LEU A 157 8.88 2.96 5.97
CA LEU A 157 9.74 2.03 6.72
C LEU A 157 9.34 1.90 8.20
N LYS A 158 8.58 2.85 8.74
CA LYS A 158 8.22 2.88 10.17
C LYS A 158 6.73 2.62 10.41
N PRO A 159 6.34 1.92 11.50
CA PRO A 159 7.20 1.38 12.56
C PRO A 159 8.01 0.14 12.11
N SER A 160 9.33 0.18 12.27
CA SER A 160 10.24 -0.84 11.75
C SER A 160 10.05 -2.21 12.38
N ALA A 161 9.62 -2.26 13.65
CA ALA A 161 9.34 -3.49 14.39
C ALA A 161 8.23 -4.36 13.78
N ILE A 162 7.38 -3.80 12.91
CA ILE A 162 6.30 -4.55 12.24
C ILE A 162 6.43 -4.54 10.72
N LYS A 163 7.10 -3.53 10.14
CA LYS A 163 7.24 -3.41 8.69
C LYS A 163 8.42 -4.22 8.17
N GLU A 164 9.54 -4.24 8.92
CA GLU A 164 10.71 -5.09 8.64
C GLU A 164 11.16 -5.07 7.16
N LEU A 165 11.09 -3.89 6.51
CA LEU A 165 11.40 -3.75 5.08
C LEU A 165 12.87 -3.41 4.80
N ASP A 166 13.44 -2.52 5.61
CA ASP A 166 14.78 -1.96 5.43
C ASP A 166 15.26 -1.38 6.77
N ASP A 167 16.54 -0.99 6.86
CA ASP A 167 17.04 -0.22 8.00
C ASP A 167 16.40 1.19 7.98
N PRO A 168 15.60 1.56 9.00
CA PRO A 168 14.92 2.86 9.01
C PRO A 168 15.85 4.06 9.23
N GLU A 169 17.10 3.84 9.65
CA GLU A 169 18.12 4.87 9.88
C GLU A 169 19.14 4.95 8.74
N ASN A 170 19.35 3.86 8.00
CA ASN A 170 20.19 3.83 6.81
C ASN A 170 19.57 2.97 5.68
N PRO A 171 18.45 3.44 5.06
CA PRO A 171 17.75 2.66 4.05
C PRO A 171 18.41 2.75 2.68
N HIS A 172 18.17 1.72 1.86
CA HIS A 172 18.72 1.59 0.51
C HIS A 172 17.66 1.32 -0.56
N ILE A 173 16.45 0.85 -0.21
CA ILE A 173 15.46 0.43 -1.21
C ILE A 173 15.17 1.49 -2.29
N LEU A 174 14.96 2.76 -1.92
CA LEU A 174 14.64 3.78 -2.92
C LEU A 174 15.90 4.22 -3.68
N ASP A 175 17.04 4.30 -3.01
CA ASP A 175 18.30 4.69 -3.64
C ASP A 175 18.69 3.66 -4.71
N ASP A 176 18.67 2.36 -4.37
CA ASP A 176 18.95 1.27 -5.29
C ASP A 176 17.97 1.22 -6.48
N LEU A 177 16.69 1.56 -6.26
CA LEU A 177 15.68 1.65 -7.32
C LEU A 177 15.89 2.88 -8.23
N ILE A 178 16.40 3.98 -7.69
CA ILE A 178 16.68 5.21 -8.44
C ILE A 178 17.99 5.07 -9.23
N GLU A 179 18.98 4.36 -8.67
CA GLU A 179 20.26 4.05 -9.33
C GLU A 179 20.15 2.90 -10.34
N ALA A 180 19.02 2.19 -10.35
CA ALA A 180 18.73 1.15 -11.34
C ALA A 180 18.50 1.74 -12.73
#